data_AF-A0A6V7RFH1-F1
#
_entry.id   AF-A0A6V7RFH1-F1
#
_cell.length_a   1.000
_cell.length_b   1.000
_cell.length_c   1.000
_cell.angle_alpha   90.00
_cell.angle_beta   90.00
_cell.angle_gamma   90.00
#
_symmetry.space_group_name_H-M   'P 1'
#
loop_
_entity.id
_entity.type
_entity.pdbx_description
1 polymer ?
#
loop_
_entity_poly.entity_id
_entity_poly.type
_entity_poly.pdbx_seq_one_letter_code
_entity_poly.pdbx_strand_id
1 'polypeptide(L)'
;MLGLFIYKGGFSLLKMDILTHFNDEFTRPLEPIISYFNNDTHIHKNPEVVKAVATYNLALLLLDNEPDIKDMENHVLYGDLYLSEFYITLAKYEAYDTLTDVLDISKEIINLKSLYQKHNDLEKTEKTFIHFGPILYLRDQSFIDDKIDQVLELIM
;
A
#
# COMPACT_ATOMS: atom_id res chain seq x y z
N MET A 1 20.09 18.59 26.73
CA MET A 1 20.18 18.25 25.29
C MET A 1 19.55 16.88 25.08
N LEU A 2 18.22 16.83 24.88
CA LEU A 2 17.46 15.61 24.54
C LEU A 2 16.61 15.93 23.32
N GLY A 3 17.28 16.38 22.26
CA GLY A 3 16.71 16.61 20.95
C GLY A 3 17.54 15.82 19.95
N LEU A 4 16.89 15.28 18.92
CA LEU A 4 17.45 14.42 17.86
C LEU A 4 17.47 12.91 18.13
N PHE A 5 16.31 12.26 18.27
CA PHE A 5 16.20 10.83 17.89
C PHE A 5 14.90 10.43 17.17
N ILE A 6 14.00 11.36 16.80
CA ILE A 6 12.70 11.00 16.21
C ILE A 6 12.67 11.10 14.66
N TYR A 7 13.67 11.69 14.00
CA TYR A 7 13.53 12.09 12.59
C TYR A 7 13.97 11.07 11.52
N LYS A 8 14.16 9.80 11.87
CA LYS A 8 14.45 8.72 10.90
C LYS A 8 13.56 7.47 11.05
N GLY A 9 12.45 7.60 11.78
CA GLY A 9 11.64 6.47 12.22
C GLY A 9 10.60 5.93 11.23
N GLY A 10 10.19 6.70 10.21
CA GLY A 10 9.01 6.31 9.40
C GLY A 10 9.24 5.13 8.45
N PHE A 11 10.49 4.84 8.08
CA PHE A 11 10.75 4.05 6.87
C PHE A 11 11.40 2.70 7.09
N SER A 12 12.13 2.52 8.20
CA SER A 12 12.58 1.19 8.61
C SER A 12 11.41 0.27 8.97
N LEU A 13 10.23 0.83 9.28
CA LEU A 13 9.07 0.09 9.76
C LEU A 13 8.26 -0.58 8.65
N LEU A 14 8.15 -0.02 7.44
CA LEU A 14 7.35 -0.65 6.38
C LEU A 14 7.89 -2.03 5.99
N LYS A 15 9.21 -2.10 5.75
CA LYS A 15 9.90 -3.34 5.45
C LYS A 15 10.06 -4.22 6.69
N MET A 16 10.31 -3.66 7.87
CA MET A 16 10.46 -4.50 9.07
C MET A 16 9.13 -5.06 9.56
N ASP A 17 8.04 -4.31 9.62
CA ASP A 17 6.80 -4.77 10.25
C ASP A 17 6.00 -5.71 9.33
N ILE A 18 5.87 -5.40 8.03
CA ILE A 18 5.14 -6.30 7.11
C ILE A 18 5.94 -7.60 6.87
N LEU A 19 7.27 -7.52 6.69
CA LEU A 19 8.07 -8.73 6.45
C LEU A 19 8.31 -9.58 7.71
N THR A 20 8.19 -9.03 8.92
CA THR A 20 8.35 -9.82 10.15
C THR A 20 7.08 -10.51 10.62
N HIS A 21 5.90 -9.97 10.28
CA HIS A 21 4.63 -10.49 10.77
C HIS A 21 3.88 -11.36 9.76
N PHE A 22 4.25 -11.34 8.47
CA PHE A 22 3.56 -12.09 7.42
C PHE A 22 4.47 -13.09 6.70
N ASN A 23 3.86 -14.22 6.31
CA ASN A 23 4.55 -15.34 5.68
C ASN A 23 5.30 -14.91 4.40
N ASP A 24 6.45 -15.55 4.16
CA ASP A 24 7.29 -15.43 2.97
C ASP A 24 6.50 -15.53 1.65
N GLU A 25 5.41 -16.30 1.61
CA GLU A 25 4.59 -16.47 0.41
C GLU A 25 3.81 -15.20 0.02
N PHE A 26 3.36 -14.41 1.00
CA PHE A 26 2.68 -13.14 0.74
C PHE A 26 3.67 -12.02 0.44
N THR A 27 4.80 -12.01 1.16
CA THR A 27 5.72 -10.88 1.16
C THR A 27 6.73 -10.93 0.01
N ARG A 28 7.18 -12.12 -0.40
CA ARG A 28 8.17 -12.29 -1.47
C ARG A 28 7.73 -11.72 -2.82
N PRO A 29 6.48 -11.91 -3.29
CA PRO A 29 6.00 -11.28 -4.52
C PRO A 29 5.99 -9.74 -4.44
N LEU A 30 5.92 -9.15 -3.25
CA LEU A 30 5.82 -7.71 -3.04
C LEU A 30 7.19 -7.03 -2.83
N GLU A 31 8.28 -7.79 -2.70
CA GLU A 31 9.64 -7.27 -2.52
C GLU A 31 10.05 -6.23 -3.60
N PRO A 32 9.67 -6.37 -4.89
CA PRO A 32 9.95 -5.35 -5.90
C PRO A 32 9.28 -4.00 -5.58
N ILE A 33 8.01 -4.01 -5.14
CA ILE A 33 7.29 -2.79 -4.73
C ILE A 33 7.95 -2.18 -3.50
N ILE A 34 8.22 -3.01 -2.49
CA ILE A 34 8.87 -2.55 -1.25
C ILE A 34 10.22 -1.91 -1.58
N SER A 35 11.01 -2.54 -2.45
CA SER A 35 12.31 -2.03 -2.90
C SER A 35 12.18 -0.72 -3.67
N TYR A 36 11.15 -0.57 -4.50
CA TYR A 36 10.86 0.68 -5.21
C TYR A 36 10.62 1.82 -4.23
N PHE A 37 9.68 1.66 -3.29
CA PHE A 37 9.39 2.71 -2.30
C PHE A 37 10.53 2.92 -1.29
N ASN A 38 11.46 1.96 -1.19
CA ASN A 38 12.70 2.10 -0.41
C ASN A 38 13.76 3.01 -1.01
N ASN A 39 13.62 3.36 -2.28
CA ASN A 39 14.54 4.26 -2.94
C ASN A 39 13.88 5.63 -3.13
N ASP A 40 14.23 6.58 -2.25
CA ASP A 40 13.69 7.95 -2.26
C ASP A 40 13.96 8.70 -3.59
N THR A 41 14.85 8.22 -4.47
CA THR A 41 15.06 8.82 -5.81
C THR A 41 13.85 8.68 -6.75
N HIS A 42 12.95 7.73 -6.47
CA HIS A 42 11.70 7.55 -7.22
C HIS A 42 10.58 8.48 -6.73
N ILE A 43 10.77 9.17 -5.60
CA ILE A 43 9.75 9.99 -4.96
C ILE A 43 9.96 11.46 -5.32
N HIS A 44 8.95 12.10 -5.87
CA HIS A 44 8.99 13.49 -6.32
C HIS A 44 8.30 14.46 -5.37
N LYS A 45 7.32 13.98 -4.58
CA LYS A 45 6.52 14.82 -3.68
C LYS A 45 6.26 14.09 -2.37
N ASN A 46 6.26 14.86 -1.27
CA ASN A 46 5.83 14.49 0.07
C ASN A 46 6.02 12.98 0.41
N PRO A 47 7.27 12.56 0.71
CA PRO A 47 7.60 11.14 0.87
C PRO A 47 6.76 10.41 1.91
N GLU A 48 6.33 11.10 2.95
CA GLU A 48 5.54 10.52 4.03
C GLU A 48 4.12 10.17 3.57
N VAL A 49 3.52 11.02 2.73
CA VAL A 49 2.23 10.73 2.08
C VAL A 49 2.37 9.58 1.09
N VAL A 50 3.43 9.57 0.28
CA VAL A 50 3.72 8.47 -0.66
C VAL A 50 3.84 7.14 0.07
N LYS A 51 4.61 7.13 1.16
CA LYS A 51 4.83 5.95 1.98
C LYS A 51 3.53 5.48 2.60
N ALA A 52 2.74 6.38 3.20
CA ALA A 52 1.44 6.04 3.76
C ALA A 52 0.45 5.43 2.73
N VAL A 53 0.40 5.98 1.51
CA VAL A 53 -0.46 5.45 0.44
C VAL A 53 0.05 4.07 -0.03
N ALA A 54 1.36 3.88 -0.13
CA ALA A 54 1.93 2.58 -0.43
C ALA A 54 1.62 1.54 0.67
N THR A 55 1.78 1.89 1.95
CA THR A 55 1.40 1.05 3.09
C THR A 55 -0.07 0.66 3.02
N TYR A 56 -0.93 1.64 2.78
CA TYR A 56 -2.36 1.45 2.68
C TYR A 56 -2.70 0.43 1.59
N ASN A 57 -2.07 0.53 0.42
CA ASN A 57 -2.28 -0.46 -0.64
C ASN A 57 -1.82 -1.87 -0.24
N LEU A 58 -0.64 -1.99 0.41
CA LEU A 58 -0.16 -3.27 0.91
C LEU A 58 -1.09 -3.87 1.97
N ALA A 59 -1.72 -3.04 2.81
CA ALA A 59 -2.72 -3.48 3.78
C ALA A 59 -3.99 -4.02 3.10
N LEU A 60 -4.44 -3.41 2.00
CA LEU A 60 -5.56 -3.94 1.21
C LEU A 60 -5.22 -5.31 0.62
N LEU A 61 -4.02 -5.47 0.05
CA LEU A 61 -3.54 -6.75 -0.47
C LEU A 61 -3.39 -7.80 0.62
N LEU A 62 -2.95 -7.39 1.80
CA LEU A 62 -2.85 -8.27 2.95
C LEU A 62 -4.23 -8.82 3.29
N LEU A 63 -5.23 -7.95 3.45
CA LEU A 63 -6.59 -8.32 3.80
C LEU A 63 -7.32 -9.16 2.72
N ASP A 64 -6.81 -9.18 1.49
CA ASP A 64 -7.30 -10.09 0.44
C ASP A 64 -6.81 -11.53 0.62
N ASN A 65 -5.73 -11.75 1.37
CA ASN A 65 -5.17 -13.08 1.59
C ASN A 65 -5.80 -13.73 2.82
N GLU A 66 -6.37 -14.93 2.64
CA GLU A 66 -6.92 -15.70 3.75
C GLU A 66 -5.78 -16.22 4.64
N PRO A 67 -5.70 -15.80 5.92
CA PRO A 67 -4.67 -16.28 6.83
C PRO A 67 -5.02 -17.67 7.38
N ASP A 68 -4.02 -18.37 7.93
CA ASP A 68 -4.28 -19.53 8.78
C ASP A 68 -5.19 -19.13 9.96
N ILE A 69 -6.07 -20.02 10.40
CA ILE A 69 -7.01 -19.78 11.52
C ILE A 69 -6.31 -19.25 12.78
N LYS A 70 -5.09 -19.74 13.06
CA LYS A 70 -4.29 -19.35 14.22
C LYS A 70 -3.76 -17.90 14.15
N ASP A 71 -3.67 -17.34 12.94
CA ASP A 71 -3.10 -16.02 12.67
C ASP A 71 -4.17 -14.99 12.27
N MET A 72 -5.43 -15.41 12.16
CA MET A 72 -6.56 -14.59 11.70
C MET A 72 -6.74 -13.29 12.49
N GLU A 73 -6.66 -13.35 13.83
CA GLU A 73 -6.81 -12.16 14.67
C GLU A 73 -5.69 -11.15 14.43
N ASN A 74 -4.43 -11.62 14.44
CA ASN A 74 -3.27 -10.76 14.17
C ASN A 74 -3.36 -10.15 12.77
N HIS A 75 -3.72 -10.96 11.77
CA HIS A 75 -3.87 -10.52 10.39
C HIS A 75 -4.83 -9.32 10.25
N VAL A 76 -6.01 -9.41 10.89
CA VAL A 76 -6.99 -8.31 10.89
C VAL A 76 -6.44 -7.09 11.64
N LEU A 77 -5.85 -7.28 12.82
CA LEU A 77 -5.35 -6.18 13.65
C LEU A 77 -4.21 -5.40 12.97
N TYR A 78 -3.30 -6.08 12.29
CA TYR A 78 -2.25 -5.42 11.51
C TYR A 78 -2.81 -4.71 10.28
N GLY A 79 -3.80 -5.29 9.61
CA GLY A 79 -4.55 -4.61 8.55
C GLY A 79 -5.12 -3.28 9.06
N ASP A 80 -5.90 -3.32 10.14
CA ASP A 80 -6.51 -2.14 10.76
C ASP A 80 -5.47 -1.10 11.23
N LEU A 81 -4.33 -1.56 11.77
CA LEU A 81 -3.21 -0.71 12.17
C LEU A 81 -2.68 0.08 10.96
N TYR A 82 -2.35 -0.59 9.86
CA TYR A 82 -1.81 0.07 8.67
C TYR A 82 -2.82 1.02 8.02
N LEU A 83 -4.10 0.67 8.00
CA LEU A 83 -5.16 1.58 7.54
C LEU A 83 -5.23 2.82 8.45
N SER A 84 -5.08 2.65 9.77
CA SER A 84 -5.08 3.75 10.74
C SER A 84 -3.88 4.67 10.58
N GLU A 85 -2.68 4.12 10.35
CA GLU A 85 -1.46 4.89 10.10
C GLU A 85 -1.58 5.77 8.86
N PHE A 86 -2.27 5.29 7.83
CA PHE A 86 -2.62 6.09 6.66
C PHE A 86 -3.46 7.31 7.08
N TYR A 87 -4.60 7.14 7.75
CA TYR A 87 -5.42 8.28 8.18
C TYR A 87 -4.64 9.29 9.03
N ILE A 88 -3.84 8.79 9.99
CA ILE A 88 -3.02 9.63 10.87
C ILE A 88 -2.01 10.44 10.06
N THR A 89 -1.32 9.80 9.13
CA THR A 89 -0.27 10.44 8.32
C THR A 89 -0.88 11.49 7.39
N LEU A 90 -1.97 11.16 6.69
CA LEU A 90 -2.61 12.08 5.77
C LEU A 90 -3.17 13.31 6.51
N ALA A 91 -3.75 13.12 7.70
CA ALA A 91 -4.20 14.23 8.55
C ALA A 91 -3.03 15.09 9.05
N LYS A 92 -1.92 14.47 9.48
CA LYS A 92 -0.72 15.17 9.97
C LYS A 92 -0.08 16.07 8.91
N TYR A 93 -0.09 15.64 7.65
CA TYR A 93 0.49 16.38 6.53
C TYR A 93 -0.56 17.19 5.74
N GLU A 94 -1.78 17.31 6.28
CA GLU A 94 -2.89 18.07 5.68
C GLU A 94 -3.21 17.66 4.22
N ALA A 95 -2.93 16.40 3.88
CA ALA A 95 -3.09 15.85 2.53
C ALA A 95 -4.52 15.32 2.29
N TYR A 96 -5.52 16.15 2.57
CA TYR A 96 -6.94 15.76 2.55
C TYR A 96 -7.47 15.39 1.17
N ASP A 97 -6.93 16.00 0.11
CA ASP A 97 -7.29 15.66 -1.27
C ASP A 97 -6.84 14.22 -1.58
N THR A 98 -5.57 13.89 -1.30
CA THR A 98 -5.05 12.52 -1.43
C THR A 98 -5.83 11.53 -0.56
N LEU A 99 -6.20 11.90 0.66
CA LEU A 99 -7.04 11.06 1.51
C LEU A 99 -8.38 10.75 0.82
N THR A 100 -9.06 11.76 0.31
CA THR A 100 -10.37 11.60 -0.33
C THR A 100 -10.27 10.73 -1.58
N ASP A 101 -9.30 11.03 -2.47
CA ASP A 101 -9.12 10.33 -3.73
C ASP A 101 -8.78 8.84 -3.51
N VAL A 102 -7.86 8.55 -2.58
CA VAL A 102 -7.49 7.16 -2.27
C VAL A 102 -8.67 6.40 -1.65
N LEU A 103 -9.50 7.03 -0.82
CA LEU A 103 -10.70 6.38 -0.28
C LEU A 103 -11.75 6.10 -1.35
N ASP A 104 -11.91 7.00 -2.32
CA ASP A 104 -12.85 6.78 -3.43
C ASP A 104 -12.37 5.66 -4.36
N ILE A 105 -11.06 5.60 -4.64
CA ILE A 105 -10.42 4.47 -5.33
C ILE A 105 -10.67 3.16 -4.57
N SER A 106 -10.51 3.14 -3.23
CA SER A 106 -10.75 1.94 -2.43
C SER A 106 -12.19 1.46 -2.49
N LYS A 107 -13.17 2.38 -2.47
CA LYS A 107 -14.59 2.03 -2.64
C LYS A 107 -14.82 1.39 -4.00
N GLU A 108 -14.21 1.93 -5.05
CA GLU A 108 -14.29 1.35 -6.40
C GLU A 108 -13.66 -0.05 -6.44
N ILE A 109 -12.46 -0.23 -5.88
CA ILE A 109 -11.79 -1.53 -5.76
C ILE A 109 -12.69 -2.55 -5.06
N ILE A 110 -13.29 -2.20 -3.91
CA ILE A 110 -14.16 -3.11 -3.15
C ILE A 110 -15.40 -3.50 -3.96
N ASN A 111 -16.01 -2.53 -4.66
CA ASN A 111 -17.15 -2.78 -5.53
C ASN A 111 -16.79 -3.73 -6.68
N LEU A 112 -15.65 -3.48 -7.33
CA LEU A 112 -15.15 -4.33 -8.41
C LEU A 112 -14.84 -5.75 -7.87
N LYS A 113 -14.11 -5.91 -6.77
CA LYS A 113 -13.86 -7.20 -6.09
C LYS A 113 -15.15 -7.99 -5.83
N SER A 114 -16.18 -7.30 -5.35
CA SER A 114 -17.51 -7.91 -5.10
C SER A 114 -18.23 -8.35 -6.37
N LEU A 115 -18.01 -7.64 -7.49
CA LEU A 115 -18.52 -8.05 -8.80
C LEU A 115 -17.74 -9.25 -9.36
N TYR A 116 -16.44 -9.35 -9.12
CA TYR A 116 -15.62 -10.47 -9.62
C TYR A 116 -15.86 -11.80 -8.94
N GLN A 117 -16.25 -11.79 -7.65
CA GLN A 117 -16.76 -13.01 -7.03
C GLN A 117 -17.95 -13.62 -7.83
N LYS A 118 -18.61 -12.83 -8.69
CA LYS A 118 -19.74 -13.26 -9.53
C LYS A 118 -19.35 -13.54 -10.99
N HIS A 119 -18.28 -12.91 -11.52
CA HIS A 119 -17.88 -12.98 -12.93
C HIS A 119 -16.36 -13.09 -13.07
N ASN A 120 -15.86 -14.17 -13.69
CA ASN A 120 -14.46 -14.59 -13.62
C ASN A 120 -13.57 -14.07 -14.78
N ASP A 121 -14.04 -13.13 -15.59
CA ASP A 121 -13.37 -12.65 -16.81
C ASP A 121 -12.95 -11.19 -16.67
N LEU A 122 -11.75 -11.00 -16.14
CA LEU A 122 -11.15 -9.70 -15.92
C LEU A 122 -10.01 -9.41 -16.87
N GLU A 123 -10.00 -8.21 -17.47
CA GLU A 123 -8.86 -7.74 -18.23
C GLU A 123 -7.64 -7.50 -17.31
N LYS A 124 -6.43 -7.58 -17.88
CA LYS A 124 -5.19 -7.38 -17.13
C LYS A 124 -5.17 -5.99 -16.44
N THR A 125 -5.62 -4.97 -17.14
CA THR A 125 -5.68 -3.57 -16.65
C THR A 125 -6.57 -3.43 -15.42
N GLU A 126 -7.74 -4.06 -15.43
CA GLU A 126 -8.65 -4.08 -14.29
C GLU A 126 -8.03 -4.84 -13.12
N LYS A 127 -7.36 -5.98 -13.36
CA LYS A 127 -6.57 -6.69 -12.33
C LYS A 127 -5.49 -5.81 -11.72
N THR A 128 -4.77 -5.03 -12.53
CA THR A 128 -3.79 -4.07 -12.01
C THR A 128 -4.46 -3.07 -11.09
N PHE A 129 -5.57 -2.47 -11.52
CA PHE A 129 -6.27 -1.45 -10.75
C PHE A 129 -6.80 -1.98 -9.42
N ILE A 130 -7.37 -3.18 -9.40
CA ILE A 130 -7.91 -3.81 -8.19
C ILE A 130 -6.83 -4.01 -7.11
N HIS A 131 -5.63 -4.40 -7.52
CA HIS A 131 -4.53 -4.70 -6.59
C HIS A 131 -3.66 -3.47 -6.26
N PHE A 132 -3.62 -2.48 -7.15
CA PHE A 132 -2.63 -1.40 -7.09
C PHE A 132 -3.20 0.00 -7.32
N GLY A 133 -4.52 0.20 -7.33
CA GLY A 133 -5.17 1.50 -7.56
C GLY A 133 -4.57 2.68 -6.77
N PRO A 134 -4.33 2.57 -5.45
CA PRO A 134 -3.68 3.64 -4.69
C PRO A 134 -2.23 3.95 -5.15
N ILE A 135 -1.48 2.95 -5.61
CA ILE A 135 -0.14 3.15 -6.18
C ILE A 135 -0.23 3.83 -7.55
N LEU A 136 -1.20 3.43 -8.38
CA LEU A 136 -1.46 4.08 -9.68
C LEU A 136 -1.83 5.56 -9.49
N TYR A 137 -2.61 5.89 -8.47
CA TYR A 137 -2.89 7.29 -8.10
C TYR A 137 -1.62 8.09 -7.84
N LEU A 138 -0.66 7.55 -7.08
CA LEU A 138 0.60 8.24 -6.81
C LEU A 138 1.37 8.56 -8.09
N ARG A 139 1.40 7.62 -9.04
CA ARG A 139 2.01 7.82 -10.36
C ARG A 139 1.26 8.91 -11.13
N ASP A 140 -0.06 8.78 -11.25
CA ASP A 140 -0.90 9.66 -12.06
C ASP A 140 -0.89 11.11 -11.54
N GLN A 141 -0.71 11.31 -10.23
CA GLN A 141 -0.56 12.63 -9.61
C GLN A 141 0.92 13.09 -9.49
N SER A 142 1.84 12.35 -10.11
CA SER A 142 3.28 12.63 -10.15
C SER A 142 3.93 12.75 -8.77
N PHE A 143 3.47 11.96 -7.80
CA PHE A 143 4.16 11.79 -6.53
C PHE A 143 5.39 10.88 -6.67
N ILE A 144 5.35 9.96 -7.63
CA ILE A 144 6.41 9.00 -7.95
C ILE A 144 6.69 8.96 -9.46
N ASP A 145 7.78 8.32 -9.87
CA ASP A 145 8.14 8.16 -11.29
C ASP A 145 7.39 7.01 -11.99
N ASP A 146 7.35 7.04 -13.33
CA ASP A 146 6.68 6.02 -14.14
C ASP A 146 7.38 4.65 -14.11
N LYS A 147 8.54 4.51 -13.46
CA LYS A 147 9.22 3.21 -13.37
C LYS A 147 8.45 2.23 -12.50
N ILE A 148 7.51 2.71 -11.68
CA ILE A 148 6.57 1.85 -10.95
C ILE A 148 5.83 0.90 -11.89
N ASP A 149 5.54 1.29 -13.12
CA ASP A 149 4.83 0.44 -14.09
C ASP A 149 5.62 -0.83 -14.41
N GLN A 150 6.94 -0.69 -14.58
CA GLN A 150 7.83 -1.83 -14.80
C GLN A 150 7.88 -2.75 -13.57
N VAL A 151 7.77 -2.18 -12.37
CA VAL A 151 7.73 -2.96 -11.12
C VAL A 151 6.41 -3.73 -11.01
N LEU A 152 5.28 -3.11 -11.37
CA LEU A 152 3.96 -3.75 -11.36
C LEU A 152 3.86 -4.87 -12.42
N GLU A 153 4.53 -4.73 -13.56
CA GLU A 153 4.58 -5.79 -14.59
C GLU A 153 5.32 -7.05 -14.13
N LEU A 154 6.25 -6.95 -13.18
CA LEU A 154 7.03 -8.10 -12.68
C LEU A 154 6.25 -9.01 -11.73
N ILE A 155 5.17 -8.49 -11.15
CA ILE A 155 4.42 -9.14 -10.06
C ILE A 155 3.01 -9.56 -10.48
N MET A 156 2.62 -9.25 -11.72
CA MET A 156 1.30 -9.52 -12.32
C MET A 156 1.36 -10.54 -13.44
#